data_AF-A0A191TK43-F1
#
_entry.id   AF-A0A191TK43-F1
#
_cell.length_a   1.000
_cell.length_b   1.000
_cell.length_c   1.000
_cell.angle_alpha   90.00
_cell.angle_beta   90.00
_cell.angle_gamma   90.00
#
_symmetry.space_group_name_H-M   'P 1'
#
loop_
_entity.id
_entity.type
_entity.pdbx_description
1 polymer ?
#
loop_
_entity_poly.entity_id
_entity_poly.type
_entity_poly.pdbx_seq_one_letter_code
_entity_poly.pdbx_strand_id
1 'polypeptide(L)'
;MVFNIISKEDDADTQISKINQFIKVTNKWMNAIAKELGIDFNVTTYVARHSFATILVTEGNAPLEFVGQSFGHANISTTQNYFSGFDKKKQVEFNKALLDFSSLS
;
A
#
# COMPACT_ATOMS: atom_id res chain seq x y z
N MET A 1 -9.77 -9.33 10.21
CA MET A 1 -8.30 -9.28 10.02
C MET A 1 -7.81 -10.67 9.63
N VAL A 2 -6.89 -10.77 8.66
CA VAL A 2 -6.36 -12.06 8.17
C VAL A 2 -5.53 -12.78 9.24
N PHE A 3 -4.88 -12.03 10.14
CA PHE A 3 -4.11 -12.56 11.26
C PHE A 3 -4.83 -12.26 12.58
N ASN A 4 -5.15 -13.31 13.34
CA ASN A 4 -5.80 -13.19 14.64
C ASN A 4 -4.75 -13.00 15.75
N ILE A 5 -4.30 -11.77 15.95
CA ILE A 5 -3.19 -11.42 16.87
C ILE A 5 -3.69 -11.07 18.28
N ILE A 6 -4.93 -10.60 18.39
CA ILE A 6 -5.56 -10.15 19.64
C ILE A 6 -6.76 -11.04 19.99
N SER A 7 -6.97 -11.27 21.28
CA SER A 7 -8.13 -11.96 21.83
C SER A 7 -9.08 -10.95 22.47
N LYS A 8 -10.38 -11.26 22.55
CA LYS A 8 -11.36 -10.37 23.20
C LYS A 8 -11.15 -10.26 24.71
N GLU A 9 -10.44 -11.22 25.27
CA GLU A 9 -10.12 -11.38 26.69
C GLU A 9 -8.83 -10.65 27.07
N ASP A 10 -8.06 -10.17 26.09
CA ASP A 10 -6.84 -9.41 26.36
C ASP A 10 -7.17 -8.01 26.88
N ASP A 11 -6.49 -7.57 27.94
CA ASP A 11 -6.50 -6.17 28.34
C ASP A 11 -5.79 -5.26 27.30
N ALA A 12 -5.99 -3.95 27.42
CA ALA A 12 -5.45 -2.99 26.45
C ALA A 12 -3.92 -3.03 26.33
N ASP A 13 -3.19 -3.22 27.44
CA ASP A 13 -1.73 -3.25 27.44
C ASP A 13 -1.21 -4.54 26.80
N THR A 14 -1.88 -5.66 27.05
CA THR A 14 -1.62 -6.94 26.41
C THR A 14 -1.87 -6.86 24.90
N GLN A 15 -2.96 -6.24 24.45
CA GLN A 15 -3.24 -6.06 23.03
C GLN A 15 -2.14 -5.23 22.33
N ILE A 16 -1.75 -4.10 22.92
CA ILE A 16 -0.68 -3.25 22.41
C ILE A 16 0.64 -4.02 22.33
N SER A 17 0.97 -4.78 23.38
CA SER A 17 2.20 -5.57 23.44
C SER A 17 2.23 -6.66 22.37
N LYS A 18 1.11 -7.37 22.14
CA LYS A 18 0.99 -8.37 21.08
C LYS A 18 1.14 -7.76 19.68
N ILE A 19 0.52 -6.59 19.44
CA ILE A 19 0.66 -5.86 18.17
C ILE A 19 2.11 -5.45 17.93
N ASN A 20 2.75 -4.84 18.93
CA ASN A 20 4.15 -4.39 18.84
C ASN A 20 5.10 -5.56 18.59
N GLN A 21 4.89 -6.67 19.29
CA GLN A 21 5.69 -7.87 19.11
C GLN A 21 5.51 -8.45 17.70
N PHE A 22 4.27 -8.52 17.20
CA PHE A 22 3.98 -8.98 15.85
C PHE A 22 4.66 -8.11 14.78
N ILE A 23 4.58 -6.79 14.90
CA ILE A 23 5.24 -5.84 13.99
C ILE A 23 6.76 -6.03 14.04
N LYS A 24 7.34 -6.14 15.24
CA LYS A 24 8.78 -6.33 15.44
C LYS A 24 9.29 -7.62 14.78
N VAL A 25 8.60 -8.73 15.00
CA VAL A 25 8.95 -10.03 14.41
C VAL A 25 8.82 -9.98 12.89
N THR A 26 7.74 -9.41 12.37
CA THR A 26 7.52 -9.26 10.93
C THR A 26 8.63 -8.43 10.28
N ASN A 27 8.94 -7.25 10.83
CA ASN A 27 10.01 -6.38 10.33
C ASN A 27 11.38 -7.08 10.39
N LYS A 28 11.65 -7.88 11.43
CA LYS A 28 12.90 -8.64 11.54
C LYS A 28 13.07 -9.62 10.38
N TRP A 29 12.03 -10.40 10.08
CA TRP A 29 12.09 -11.39 9.01
C TRP A 29 12.12 -10.76 7.63
N MET A 30 11.34 -9.70 7.39
CA MET A 30 11.39 -8.97 6.12
C MET A 30 12.77 -8.37 5.86
N ASN A 31 13.42 -7.83 6.88
CA ASN A 31 14.80 -7.35 6.75
C ASN A 31 15.81 -8.46 6.47
N ALA A 32 15.62 -9.66 7.03
CA ALA A 32 16.49 -10.79 6.73
C ALA A 32 16.40 -11.16 5.24
N ILE A 33 15.17 -11.24 4.71
CA ILE A 33 14.92 -11.48 3.28
C ILE A 33 15.51 -10.34 2.42
N ALA A 34 15.29 -9.08 2.82
CA ALA A 34 15.81 -7.93 2.09
C ALA A 34 17.34 -7.97 1.95
N LYS A 35 18.05 -8.34 3.02
CA LYS A 35 19.51 -8.51 3.01
C LYS A 35 19.96 -9.63 2.07
N GLU A 36 19.26 -10.76 2.06
CA GLU A 36 19.54 -11.88 1.17
C GLU A 36 19.36 -11.48 -0.31
N LEU A 37 18.41 -10.59 -0.59
CA LEU A 37 18.15 -10.04 -1.92
C LEU A 37 19.04 -8.83 -2.28
N GLY A 38 19.96 -8.41 -1.41
CA GLY A 38 20.85 -7.27 -1.66
C GLY A 38 20.16 -5.89 -1.60
N ILE A 39 19.02 -5.77 -0.92
CA ILE A 39 18.31 -4.50 -0.72
C ILE A 39 19.00 -3.70 0.40
N ASP A 40 19.58 -2.56 0.06
CA ASP A 40 20.44 -1.75 0.94
C ASP A 40 19.68 -0.73 1.82
N PHE A 41 18.42 -1.01 2.16
CA PHE A 41 17.64 -0.18 3.07
C PHE A 41 16.74 -1.02 3.98
N ASN A 42 16.34 -0.42 5.11
CA ASN A 42 15.52 -1.08 6.11
C ASN A 42 14.09 -1.31 5.62
N VAL A 43 13.70 -2.56 5.39
CA VAL A 43 12.36 -2.93 4.94
C VAL A 43 11.45 -3.16 6.14
N THR A 44 10.49 -2.27 6.32
CA THR A 44 9.48 -2.33 7.40
C THR A 44 8.08 -2.54 6.83
N THR A 45 7.15 -2.94 7.69
CA THR A 45 5.73 -3.10 7.34
C THR A 45 5.11 -1.79 6.80
N TYR A 46 5.65 -0.64 7.18
CA TYR A 46 5.31 0.66 6.60
C TYR A 46 5.80 0.77 5.15
N VAL A 47 7.06 0.43 4.89
CA VAL A 47 7.63 0.41 3.52
C VAL A 47 6.83 -0.53 2.62
N ALA A 48 6.56 -1.77 3.08
CA ALA A 48 5.78 -2.74 2.33
C ALA A 48 4.36 -2.23 2.02
N ARG A 49 3.69 -1.58 2.98
CA ARG A 49 2.38 -0.94 2.79
C ARG A 49 2.44 0.16 1.72
N HIS A 50 3.45 1.03 1.79
CA HIS A 50 3.67 2.10 0.82
C HIS A 50 3.90 1.53 -0.57
N SER A 51 4.81 0.58 -0.73
CA SER A 51 5.09 -0.08 -2.02
C SER A 51 3.83 -0.74 -2.60
N PHE A 52 3.05 -1.46 -1.78
CA PHE A 52 1.80 -2.07 -2.23
C PHE A 52 0.77 -1.03 -2.71
N ALA A 53 0.59 0.06 -1.96
CA ALA A 53 -0.30 1.15 -2.35
C ALA A 53 0.15 1.83 -3.64
N THR A 54 1.44 2.17 -3.76
CA THR A 54 2.01 2.77 -4.97
C THR A 54 1.79 1.86 -6.17
N ILE A 55 2.13 0.58 -6.08
CA ILE A 55 1.96 -0.39 -7.18
C ILE A 55 0.49 -0.48 -7.60
N LEU A 56 -0.46 -0.55 -6.66
CA LEU A 56 -1.89 -0.58 -6.99
C LEU A 56 -2.34 0.65 -7.79
N VAL A 57 -1.87 1.84 -7.40
CA VAL A 57 -2.22 3.10 -8.05
C VAL A 57 -1.51 3.26 -9.40
N THR A 58 -0.21 2.96 -9.45
CA THR A 58 0.63 3.24 -10.62
C THR A 58 0.60 2.13 -11.66
N GLU A 59 0.53 0.86 -11.27
CA GLU A 59 0.56 -0.29 -12.19
C GLU A 59 -0.81 -0.95 -12.30
N GLY A 60 -1.51 -1.10 -11.17
CA GLY A 60 -2.80 -1.77 -11.12
C GLY A 60 -3.99 -0.98 -11.68
N ASN A 61 -3.79 0.30 -12.05
CA ASN A 61 -4.87 1.22 -12.45
C ASN A 61 -6.02 1.30 -11.42
N ALA A 62 -5.75 0.96 -10.16
CA ALA A 62 -6.79 0.93 -9.14
C ALA A 62 -7.20 2.37 -8.80
N PRO A 63 -8.52 2.67 -8.75
CA PRO A 63 -9.01 3.93 -8.21
C PRO A 63 -8.51 4.14 -6.79
N LEU A 64 -8.19 5.38 -6.41
CA LEU A 64 -7.72 5.69 -5.05
C LEU A 64 -8.76 5.27 -3.99
N GLU A 65 -10.04 5.29 -4.34
CA GLU A 65 -11.14 4.79 -3.51
C GLU A 65 -11.00 3.29 -3.22
N PHE A 66 -10.62 2.50 -4.23
CA PHE A 66 -10.39 1.06 -4.09
C PHE A 66 -9.16 0.77 -3.22
N VAL A 67 -8.09 1.56 -3.39
CA VAL A 67 -6.88 1.45 -2.57
C VAL A 67 -7.20 1.82 -1.11
N GLY A 68 -7.96 2.89 -0.88
CA GLY A 68 -8.42 3.28 0.46
C GLY A 68 -9.31 2.23 1.13
N GLN A 69 -10.21 1.59 0.38
CA GLN A 69 -11.03 0.48 0.87
C GLN A 69 -10.19 -0.75 1.23
N SER A 70 -9.16 -1.06 0.42
CA SER A 70 -8.26 -2.20 0.65
C SER A 70 -7.50 -2.13 1.98
N PHE A 71 -7.34 -0.93 2.55
CA PHE A 71 -6.69 -0.73 3.86
C PHE A 71 -7.66 -0.63 5.04
N GLY A 72 -8.97 -0.83 4.83
CA GLY A 72 -9.99 -0.83 5.88
C GLY A 72 -10.28 0.57 6.40
N HIS A 73 -11.14 1.30 5.69
CA HIS A 73 -11.68 2.61 6.10
C HIS A 73 -10.64 3.70 6.37
N ALA A 74 -9.54 3.71 5.60
CA ALA A 74 -8.55 4.78 5.68
C ALA A 74 -9.11 6.08 5.07
N ASN A 75 -8.91 7.20 5.77
CA ASN A 75 -9.27 8.53 5.30
C ASN A 75 -8.63 8.79 3.92
N ILE A 76 -9.42 9.24 2.93
CA ILE A 76 -8.97 9.54 1.55
C ILE A 76 -7.74 10.46 1.56
N SER A 77 -7.64 11.37 2.53
CA SER A 77 -6.49 12.27 2.68
C SER A 77 -5.16 11.53 2.88
N THR A 78 -5.14 10.40 3.57
CA THR A 78 -3.93 9.57 3.72
C THR A 78 -3.61 8.83 2.43
N THR A 79 -4.65 8.47 1.67
CA THR A 79 -4.52 7.77 0.39
C THR A 79 -4.01 8.70 -0.73
N GLN A 80 -4.36 9.98 -0.70
CA GLN A 80 -3.87 11.00 -1.65
C GLN A 80 -2.34 11.12 -1.63
N ASN A 81 -1.69 10.93 -0.48
CA ASN A 81 -0.24 10.96 -0.38
C ASN A 81 0.46 9.82 -1.16
N TYR A 82 -0.25 8.74 -1.50
CA TYR A 82 0.31 7.67 -2.35
C TYR A 82 0.27 8.01 -3.84
N PHE A 83 -0.48 9.05 -4.22
CA PHE A 83 -0.57 9.50 -5.60
C PHE A 83 0.55 10.51 -5.91
N SER A 84 1.67 10.03 -6.42
CA SER A 84 2.77 10.88 -6.91
C SER A 84 2.54 11.44 -8.32
N GLY A 85 1.32 11.31 -8.85
CA GLY A 85 0.97 11.61 -10.23
C GLY A 85 0.97 10.39 -11.14
N PHE A 86 0.28 10.48 -12.29
CA PHE A 86 0.32 9.45 -13.32
C PHE A 86 1.65 9.48 -14.07
N ASP A 87 2.18 8.29 -14.38
CA ASP A 87 3.38 8.17 -15.20
C ASP A 87 3.17 8.75 -16.62
N LYS A 88 4.25 9.23 -17.25
CA LYS A 88 4.19 9.91 -18.56
C LYS A 88 3.46 9.10 -19.62
N LYS A 89 3.62 7.78 -19.62
CA LYS A 89 2.93 6.88 -20.55
C LYS A 89 1.41 6.98 -20.40
N LYS A 90 0.90 6.99 -19.17
CA LYS A 90 -0.54 7.14 -18.90
C LYS A 90 -1.04 8.54 -19.22
N GLN A 91 -0.25 9.58 -18.94
CA GLN A 91 -0.62 10.94 -19.35
C GLN A 91 -0.78 11.04 -20.86
N VAL A 92 0.13 10.43 -21.63
CA VAL A 92 0.02 10.36 -23.09
C VAL A 92 -1.19 9.54 -23.53
N GLU A 93 -1.50 8.43 -22.86
CA GLU A 93 -2.69 7.62 -23.14
C GLU A 93 -4.00 8.39 -22.89
N PHE A 94 -4.15 9.04 -21.73
CA PHE A 94 -5.31 9.87 -21.43
C PHE A 94 -5.43 11.05 -22.39
N ASN A 95 -4.32 11.71 -22.72
CA ASN A 95 -4.33 12.79 -23.70
C ASN A 95 -4.70 12.29 -25.11
N LYS A 96 -4.26 11.08 -25.49
CA LYS A 96 -4.69 10.46 -26.76
C LYS A 96 -6.17 10.13 -26.76
N ALA A 97 -6.72 9.61 -25.66
CA ALA A 97 -8.15 9.34 -25.53
C ALA A 97 -9.00 10.62 -25.66
N LEU A 98 -8.50 11.78 -25.20
CA LEU A 98 -9.16 13.08 -25.40
C LEU A 98 -9.07 13.60 -26.84
N LEU A 99 -8.06 13.16 -27.60
CA LEU A 99 -7.85 13.56 -29.00
C LEU A 99 -8.52 12.59 -29.98
N ASP A 100 -9.06 11.47 -29.50
CA ASP A 100 -9.71 10.46 -30.33
C ASP A 100 -11.17 10.81 -30.59
N PHE A 101 -11.38 11.85 -31.41
CA PHE A 101 -12.70 12.23 -31.92
C PHE A 101 -13.18 11.31 -33.05
N SER A 102 -12.41 10.28 -33.43
CA SER A 102 -12.72 9.40 -34.57
C SER A 102 -13.84 8.40 -34.29
N SER A 103 -14.22 8.22 -33.02
CA SER A 103 -15.33 7.35 -32.58
C SER A 103 -16.70 8.06 -32.54
N LEU A 104 -16.76 9.36 -32.88
CA LEU A 104 -17.96 10.20 -32.87
C LEU A 104 -18.54 10.49 -34.27
N SER A 105 -18.03 9.85 -35.32
CA SER A 105 -18.54 9.90 -36.70
C SER A 105 -18.95 8.52 -37.20
#